data_AF-A0A6M0FRW5-F1
#
_entry.id   AF-A0A6M0FRW5-F1
#
_cell.length_a   1.000
_cell.length_b   1.000
_cell.length_c   1.000
_cell.angle_alpha   90.00
_cell.angle_beta   90.00
_cell.angle_gamma   90.00
#
_symmetry.space_group_name_H-M   'P 1'
#
loop_
_entity.id
_entity.type
_entity.pdbx_description
1 polymer ?
#
loop_
_entity_poly.entity_id
_entity_poly.type
_entity_poly.pdbx_seq_one_letter_code
_entity_poly.pdbx_strand_id
1 'polypeptide(L)'
;MQINSEVTAYSFDRLIVCETAEIAQFLIANNFHFEHNCAVLSIDGYPQNIWFFKFSTVTNTAFFLFLLGIGLGIFLIYFGMRQLSVQHKIPQPFKFKQSEITQWLRRWEEINGEVTNVLPPSREMSEPIQINSEVTAYSFDRVIVCDTAEIAQFLIANNFHF
;
A
#
# COMPACT_ATOMS: atom_id res chain seq x y z
N MET A 1 4.98 32.98 -55.28
CA MET A 1 5.65 32.87 -53.97
C MET A 1 5.22 34.06 -53.14
N GLN A 2 4.24 33.88 -52.25
CA GLN A 2 3.67 34.96 -51.46
C GLN A 2 4.51 35.07 -50.18
N ILE A 3 5.37 36.08 -50.11
CA ILE A 3 6.19 36.35 -48.93
C ILE A 3 5.25 36.91 -47.86
N ASN A 4 5.21 36.27 -46.69
CA ASN A 4 4.41 36.73 -45.55
C ASN A 4 4.86 38.15 -45.14
N SER A 5 3.91 39.08 -45.02
CA SER A 5 4.17 40.50 -44.67
C SER A 5 4.80 40.69 -43.28
N GLU A 6 4.76 39.67 -42.42
CA GLU A 6 5.47 39.69 -41.14
C GLU A 6 6.98 39.43 -41.29
N VAL A 7 7.41 38.71 -42.34
CA VAL A 7 8.82 38.46 -42.65
C VAL A 7 9.51 39.73 -43.15
N THR A 8 8.76 40.66 -43.76
CA THR A 8 9.28 41.97 -44.15
C THR A 8 9.48 42.94 -42.98
N ALA A 9 8.96 42.63 -41.79
CA ALA A 9 9.17 43.43 -40.58
C ALA A 9 10.34 42.95 -39.72
N TYR A 10 10.83 41.73 -39.96
CA TYR A 10 11.93 41.14 -39.20
C TYR A 10 13.27 41.50 -39.84
N SER A 11 13.93 42.53 -39.30
CA SER A 11 15.28 42.94 -39.68
C SER A 11 16.31 42.19 -38.84
N PHE A 12 17.25 41.51 -39.49
CA PHE A 12 18.37 40.83 -38.83
C PHE A 12 19.70 41.36 -39.37
N ASP A 13 20.72 41.40 -38.52
CA ASP A 13 22.03 41.96 -38.88
C ASP A 13 22.91 40.95 -39.61
N ARG A 14 22.69 39.65 -39.38
CA ARG A 14 23.56 38.57 -39.86
C ARG A 14 22.77 37.34 -40.29
N LEU A 15 23.32 36.60 -41.26
CA LEU A 15 22.78 35.33 -41.74
C LEU A 15 23.77 34.20 -41.43
N ILE A 16 23.31 33.15 -40.77
CA ILE A 16 24.08 31.95 -40.48
C ILE A 16 23.56 30.81 -41.34
N VAL A 17 24.43 30.27 -42.19
CA VAL A 17 24.13 29.11 -43.03
C VAL A 17 24.85 27.90 -42.46
N CYS A 18 24.08 26.91 -42.03
CA CYS A 18 24.57 25.65 -41.51
C CYS A 18 24.67 24.61 -42.62
N GLU A 19 25.65 23.71 -42.51
CA GLU A 19 25.83 22.60 -43.45
C GLU A 19 24.66 21.61 -43.41
N THR A 20 24.10 21.37 -42.21
CA THR A 20 22.99 20.43 -42.03
C THR A 20 21.78 21.06 -41.34
N ALA A 21 20.60 20.50 -41.61
CA ALA A 21 19.34 20.96 -41.04
C ALA A 21 19.27 20.75 -39.52
N GLU A 22 19.98 19.74 -38.98
CA GLU A 22 20.02 19.45 -37.55
C GLU A 22 20.74 20.56 -36.77
N ILE A 23 21.83 21.11 -37.32
CA ILE A 23 22.58 22.20 -36.69
C ILE A 23 21.75 23.49 -36.72
N ALA A 24 21.12 23.79 -37.86
CA ALA A 24 20.21 24.93 -37.97
C ALA A 24 19.04 24.81 -36.98
N GLN A 25 18.44 23.62 -36.86
CA GLN A 25 17.34 23.35 -35.93
C GLN A 25 17.80 23.48 -34.47
N PHE A 26 19.00 23.01 -34.13
CA PHE A 26 19.56 23.15 -32.79
C PHE A 26 19.73 24.62 -32.39
N LEU A 27 20.30 25.46 -33.27
CA LEU A 27 20.48 26.88 -33.00
C LEU A 27 19.14 27.63 -32.86
N ILE A 28 18.18 27.32 -33.73
CA ILE A 28 16.84 27.92 -33.68
C ILE A 28 16.11 27.52 -32.39
N ALA A 29 16.16 26.24 -32.00
CA ALA A 29 15.52 25.73 -30.80
C ALA A 29 16.10 26.33 -29.50
N ASN A 30 17.37 26.74 -29.51
CA ASN A 30 18.02 27.43 -28.40
C ASN A 30 17.91 28.96 -28.48
N ASN A 31 16.98 29.50 -29.29
CA ASN A 31 16.70 30.94 -29.38
C ASN A 31 17.88 31.81 -29.89
N PHE A 32 18.92 31.20 -30.47
CA PHE A 32 20.15 31.86 -30.90
C PHE A 32 19.89 33.01 -31.89
N HIS A 33 18.94 32.81 -32.80
CA HIS A 33 18.53 33.77 -33.82
C HIS A 33 17.97 35.08 -33.22
N PHE A 34 17.29 35.01 -32.08
CA PHE A 34 16.82 36.19 -31.35
C PHE A 34 17.94 36.86 -30.55
N GLU A 35 18.75 36.09 -29.82
CA GLU A 35 19.81 36.63 -28.95
C GLU A 35 20.90 37.36 -29.74
N HIS A 36 21.23 36.86 -30.93
CA HIS A 36 22.30 37.42 -31.76
C HIS A 36 21.78 38.23 -32.96
N ASN A 37 20.47 38.51 -33.00
CA ASN A 37 19.80 39.23 -34.08
C ASN A 37 20.21 38.71 -35.47
N CYS A 38 20.07 37.40 -35.68
CA CYS A 38 20.54 36.74 -36.89
C CYS A 38 19.52 35.74 -37.42
N ALA A 39 19.44 35.59 -38.74
CA ALA A 39 18.66 34.52 -39.35
C ALA A 39 19.51 33.26 -39.48
N VAL A 40 18.94 32.09 -39.20
CA VAL A 40 19.62 30.78 -39.29
C VAL A 40 18.90 29.91 -40.32
N LEU A 41 19.64 29.33 -41.28
CA LEU A 41 19.13 28.37 -42.26
C LEU A 41 20.13 27.24 -42.53
N SER A 42 19.67 26.14 -43.11
CA SER A 42 20.52 25.10 -43.69
C SER A 42 20.84 25.42 -45.15
N ILE A 43 21.89 24.80 -45.72
CA ILE A 43 22.16 24.78 -47.16
C ILE A 43 20.93 24.34 -47.96
N ASP A 44 20.18 23.36 -47.43
CA ASP A 44 18.96 22.83 -48.06
C ASP A 44 17.71 23.70 -47.84
N GLY A 45 17.85 24.83 -47.15
CA GLY A 45 16.76 25.78 -46.85
C GLY A 45 16.37 25.83 -45.37
N TYR A 46 15.16 26.33 -45.11
CA TYR A 46 14.68 26.50 -43.74
C TYR A 46 14.25 25.14 -43.14
N PRO A 47 14.76 24.76 -41.95
CA PRO A 47 14.48 23.45 -41.37
C PRO A 47 12.98 23.28 -41.14
N GLN A 48 12.42 22.22 -41.73
CA GLN A 48 11.02 21.85 -41.56
C GLN A 48 10.85 21.15 -40.21
N ASN A 49 9.71 21.34 -39.55
CA ASN A 49 9.34 20.61 -38.31
C ASN A 49 10.21 20.93 -37.07
N ILE A 50 10.60 22.19 -36.87
CA ILE A 50 11.45 22.66 -35.74
C ILE A 50 10.93 22.17 -34.37
N TRP A 51 9.62 22.04 -34.20
CA TRP A 51 8.97 21.69 -32.93
C TRP A 51 8.37 20.28 -32.87
N PHE A 52 8.33 19.53 -33.98
CA PHE A 52 7.51 18.32 -34.06
C PHE A 52 8.20 17.07 -33.48
N PHE A 53 9.53 17.00 -33.53
CA PHE A 53 10.24 15.74 -33.30
C PHE A 53 10.59 15.41 -31.84
N LYS A 54 10.48 16.38 -30.90
CA LYS A 54 10.97 16.16 -29.51
C LYS A 54 9.89 15.98 -28.44
N PHE A 55 8.65 16.44 -28.66
CA PHE A 55 7.62 16.33 -27.62
C PHE A 55 6.81 15.04 -27.65
N SER A 56 6.67 14.39 -28.82
CA SER A 56 5.79 13.21 -28.97
C SER A 56 6.39 11.91 -28.42
N THR A 57 7.69 11.69 -28.60
CA THR A 57 8.33 10.40 -28.29
C THR A 57 8.75 10.25 -26.82
N VAL A 58 9.15 11.34 -26.15
CA VAL A 58 9.63 11.30 -24.75
C VAL A 58 8.47 11.35 -23.74
N THR A 59 7.35 12.00 -24.08
CA THR A 59 6.18 12.08 -23.17
C THR A 59 5.43 10.76 -23.08
N ASN A 60 5.30 10.03 -24.20
CA ASN A 60 4.54 8.79 -24.22
C ASN A 60 5.22 7.66 -23.42
N THR A 61 6.51 7.41 -23.62
CA THR A 61 7.20 6.29 -22.95
C THR A 61 7.26 6.46 -21.43
N ALA A 62 7.63 7.65 -20.96
CA ALA A 62 7.69 7.97 -19.53
C ALA A 62 6.29 7.89 -18.87
N PHE A 63 5.25 8.34 -19.56
CA PHE A 63 3.88 8.25 -19.09
C PHE A 63 3.38 6.80 -18.94
N PHE A 64 3.66 5.93 -19.92
CA PHE A 64 3.28 4.52 -19.83
C PHE A 64 4.03 3.78 -18.72
N LEU A 65 5.32 4.06 -18.51
CA LEU A 65 6.09 3.48 -17.42
C LEU A 65 5.57 3.92 -16.04
N PHE A 66 5.15 5.18 -15.91
CA PHE A 66 4.53 5.69 -14.70
C PHE A 66 3.20 5.00 -14.37
N LEU A 67 2.32 4.83 -15.37
CA LEU A 67 1.05 4.10 -15.21
C LEU A 67 1.27 2.63 -14.84
N LEU A 68 2.26 1.99 -15.47
CA LEU A 68 2.60 0.60 -15.18
C LEU A 68 3.13 0.45 -13.74
N GLY A 69 3.96 1.39 -13.28
CA GLY A 69 4.44 1.44 -11.90
C GLY A 69 3.33 1.60 -10.87
N ILE A 70 2.37 2.51 -11.11
CA ILE A 70 1.19 2.67 -10.24
C ILE A 70 0.36 1.38 -10.21
N GLY A 71 0.10 0.78 -11.38
CA GLY A 71 -0.67 -0.45 -11.48
C GLY A 71 -0.04 -1.61 -10.70
N LEU A 72 1.28 -1.79 -10.84
CA LEU A 72 2.05 -2.78 -10.07
C LEU A 72 2.00 -2.51 -8.56
N GLY A 73 2.13 -1.25 -8.15
CA GLY A 73 2.04 -0.87 -6.73
C GLY A 73 0.68 -1.21 -6.12
N ILE A 74 -0.42 -0.83 -6.79
CA ILE A 74 -1.78 -1.15 -6.35
C ILE A 74 -2.00 -2.66 -6.29
N PHE A 75 -1.51 -3.39 -7.30
CA PHE A 75 -1.61 -4.85 -7.35
C PHE A 75 -0.93 -5.53 -6.17
N LEU A 76 0.30 -5.13 -5.83
CA LEU A 76 1.05 -5.68 -4.69
C LEU A 76 0.36 -5.39 -3.35
N ILE A 77 -0.15 -4.17 -3.16
CA ILE A 77 -0.90 -3.79 -1.96
C ILE A 77 -2.18 -4.62 -1.84
N TYR A 78 -2.93 -4.79 -2.94
CA TYR A 78 -4.14 -5.61 -2.97
C TYR A 78 -3.85 -7.07 -2.58
N PHE A 79 -2.81 -7.68 -3.16
CA PHE A 79 -2.40 -9.04 -2.83
C PHE A 79 -1.98 -9.17 -1.37
N GLY A 80 -1.22 -8.21 -0.83
CA GLY A 80 -0.81 -8.19 0.57
C GLY A 80 -1.99 -8.12 1.55
N MET A 81 -2.95 -7.21 1.31
CA MET A 81 -4.17 -7.11 2.13
C MET A 81 -5.02 -8.39 2.05
N ARG A 82 -5.13 -8.99 0.86
CA ARG A 82 -5.86 -10.24 0.67
C ARG A 82 -5.21 -11.39 1.44
N GLN A 83 -3.88 -11.49 1.44
CA GLN A 83 -3.15 -12.49 2.20
C GLN A 83 -3.37 -12.35 3.71
N LEU A 84 -3.30 -11.12 4.25
CA LEU A 84 -3.55 -10.84 5.67
C LEU A 84 -4.99 -11.20 6.08
N SER A 85 -5.97 -10.89 5.22
CA SER A 85 -7.37 -11.26 5.46
C SER A 85 -7.59 -12.76 5.51
N VAL A 86 -6.86 -13.55 4.70
CA VAL A 86 -6.93 -15.01 4.74
C VAL A 86 -6.23 -15.56 5.99
N GLN A 87 -5.09 -15.01 6.39
CA GLN A 87 -4.38 -15.48 7.59
C GLN A 87 -5.10 -15.15 8.90
N HIS A 88 -5.76 -13.99 9.00
CA HIS A 88 -6.58 -13.65 10.17
C HIS A 88 -7.78 -14.59 10.35
N LYS A 89 -8.20 -15.28 9.27
CA LYS A 89 -9.28 -16.28 9.29
C LYS A 89 -8.82 -17.71 9.54
N ILE A 90 -7.52 -17.94 9.73
CA ILE A 90 -7.03 -19.22 10.25
C ILE A 90 -6.90 -19.00 11.76
N PRO A 91 -7.97 -19.22 12.56
CA PRO A 91 -7.73 -19.48 13.97
C PRO A 91 -6.76 -20.65 13.96
N GLN A 92 -5.59 -20.50 14.55
CA GLN A 92 -4.72 -21.64 14.82
C GLN A 92 -5.44 -22.39 15.94
N PRO A 93 -6.21 -23.47 15.68
CA PRO A 93 -6.68 -24.26 16.80
C PRO A 93 -5.41 -24.79 17.45
N PHE A 94 -5.18 -24.38 18.69
CA PHE A 94 -4.09 -24.88 19.52
C PHE A 94 -4.37 -26.37 19.78
N LYS A 95 -4.06 -27.22 18.79
CA LYS A 95 -4.37 -28.65 18.77
C LYS A 95 -3.24 -29.42 19.43
N PHE A 96 -3.14 -29.30 20.74
CA PHE A 96 -2.40 -30.31 21.49
C PHE A 96 -3.26 -31.54 21.70
N LYS A 97 -2.64 -32.71 21.65
CA LYS A 97 -3.32 -33.93 22.09
C LYS A 97 -3.38 -33.90 23.62
N GLN A 98 -4.49 -34.38 24.19
CA GLN A 98 -4.64 -34.49 25.66
C GLN A 98 -3.45 -35.23 26.31
N SER A 99 -2.85 -36.19 25.60
CA SER A 99 -1.65 -36.91 26.05
C SER A 99 -0.42 -36.02 26.29
N GLU A 100 -0.25 -34.96 25.49
CA GLU A 100 0.87 -34.03 25.63
C GLU A 100 0.70 -33.16 26.87
N ILE A 101 -0.53 -32.71 27.14
CA ILE A 101 -0.89 -31.97 28.36
C ILE A 101 -0.63 -32.84 29.60
N THR A 102 -1.06 -34.10 29.60
CA THR A 102 -0.79 -35.03 30.71
C THR A 102 0.69 -35.27 30.92
N GLN A 103 1.48 -35.33 29.83
CA GLN A 103 2.93 -35.51 29.93
C GLN A 103 3.61 -34.28 30.54
N TRP A 104 3.21 -33.07 30.15
CA TRP A 104 3.75 -31.84 30.75
C TRP A 104 3.33 -31.68 32.21
N LEU A 105 2.09 -32.02 32.55
CA LEU A 105 1.62 -31.98 33.93
C LEU A 105 2.44 -32.92 34.82
N ARG A 106 2.66 -34.16 34.39
CA ARG A 106 3.50 -35.11 35.13
C ARG A 106 4.92 -34.60 35.36
N ARG A 107 5.56 -34.03 34.34
CA ARG A 107 6.91 -33.45 34.46
C ARG A 107 6.96 -32.27 35.41
N TRP A 108 5.89 -31.49 35.46
CA TRP A 108 5.79 -30.35 36.37
C TRP A 108 5.58 -30.81 37.82
N GLU A 109 4.74 -31.83 38.03
CA GLU A 109 4.49 -32.43 39.35
C GLU A 109 5.72 -33.13 39.94
N GLU A 110 6.55 -33.75 39.10
CA GLU A 110 7.84 -34.31 39.52
C GLU A 110 8.79 -33.26 40.14
N ILE A 111 8.68 -32.00 39.72
CA ILE A 111 9.55 -30.91 40.18
C ILE A 111 8.90 -30.12 41.33
N ASN A 112 7.57 -29.91 41.29
CA ASN A 112 6.88 -28.97 42.16
C ASN A 112 5.90 -29.63 43.16
N GLY A 113 5.71 -30.95 43.08
CA GLY A 113 4.73 -31.68 43.89
C GLY A 113 3.34 -31.76 43.24
N GLU A 114 2.42 -32.44 43.91
CA GLU A 114 1.09 -32.77 43.40
C GLU A 114 0.19 -31.54 43.24
N VAL A 115 -0.50 -31.42 42.10
CA VAL A 115 -1.47 -30.33 41.85
C VAL A 115 -2.80 -30.69 42.49
N THR A 116 -3.16 -30.02 43.59
CA THR A 116 -4.39 -30.31 44.34
C THR A 116 -5.66 -29.67 43.76
N ASN A 117 -5.53 -28.67 42.87
CA ASN A 117 -6.66 -27.85 42.39
C ASN A 117 -6.84 -27.93 40.87
N VAL A 118 -6.91 -29.14 40.30
CA VAL A 118 -7.24 -29.30 38.87
C VAL A 118 -8.73 -29.10 38.65
N LEU A 119 -9.09 -28.19 37.74
CA LEU A 119 -10.49 -27.94 37.38
C LEU A 119 -11.11 -29.19 36.72
N PRO A 120 -12.36 -29.55 37.06
CA PRO A 120 -13.07 -30.63 36.38
C PRO A 120 -13.31 -30.24 34.90
N PRO A 121 -13.35 -31.23 33.98
CA PRO A 121 -13.65 -30.97 32.58
C PRO A 121 -15.00 -30.27 32.43
N SER A 122 -15.05 -29.24 31.57
CA SER A 122 -16.23 -28.43 31.31
C SER A 122 -17.40 -29.32 30.88
N ARG A 123 -18.48 -29.33 31.68
CA ARG A 123 -19.76 -29.90 31.25
C ARG A 123 -20.45 -28.84 30.41
N GLU A 124 -20.25 -28.88 29.10
CA GLU A 124 -21.08 -28.11 28.15
C GLU A 124 -22.50 -28.69 28.17
N MET A 125 -23.30 -28.29 29.15
CA MET A 125 -24.74 -28.42 29.11
C MET A 125 -25.30 -27.01 29.24
N SER A 126 -25.51 -26.38 28.08
CA SER A 126 -26.15 -25.08 27.96
C SER A 126 -27.65 -25.26 28.21
N GLU A 127 -28.02 -25.49 29.47
CA GLU A 127 -29.41 -25.30 29.89
C GLU A 127 -29.65 -23.81 30.13
N PRO A 128 -30.78 -23.25 29.67
CA PRO A 128 -31.14 -21.88 29.98
C PRO A 128 -31.35 -21.75 31.49
N ILE A 129 -30.32 -21.25 32.18
CA ILE A 129 -30.38 -20.92 33.60
C ILE A 129 -31.38 -19.77 33.78
N GLN A 130 -32.42 -20.02 34.56
CA GLN A 130 -33.29 -18.95 35.05
C GLN A 130 -32.48 -18.00 35.92
N ILE A 131 -32.50 -16.71 35.58
CA ILE A 131 -31.78 -15.66 36.29
C ILE A 131 -32.29 -15.62 37.73
N ASN A 132 -31.42 -15.93 38.69
CA ASN A 132 -31.72 -15.86 40.12
C ASN A 132 -32.09 -14.42 40.50
N SER A 133 -33.23 -14.23 41.17
CA SER A 133 -33.74 -12.92 41.64
C SER A 133 -32.83 -12.23 42.66
N GLU A 134 -31.86 -12.94 43.23
CA GLU A 134 -30.82 -12.32 44.09
C GLU A 134 -29.82 -11.48 43.27
N VAL A 135 -29.65 -11.73 41.97
CA VAL A 135 -28.76 -10.94 41.10
C VAL A 135 -29.31 -9.51 40.90
N THR A 136 -30.64 -9.32 40.99
CA THR A 136 -31.25 -7.98 40.90
C THR A 136 -31.13 -7.16 42.18
N ALA A 137 -30.70 -7.77 43.29
CA ALA A 137 -30.52 -7.09 44.57
C ALA A 137 -29.11 -6.50 44.76
N TYR A 138 -28.14 -6.88 43.92
CA TYR A 138 -26.77 -6.36 43.95
C TYR A 138 -26.59 -5.22 42.95
N SER A 139 -26.10 -4.08 43.44
CA SER A 139 -25.65 -2.97 42.60
C SER A 139 -24.21 -3.25 42.14
N PHE A 140 -24.05 -3.63 40.88
CA PHE A 140 -22.72 -3.82 40.29
C PHE A 140 -22.24 -2.51 39.67
N ASP A 141 -21.02 -2.09 40.00
CA ASP A 141 -20.38 -0.91 39.37
C ASP A 141 -19.92 -1.20 37.93
N ARG A 142 -19.61 -2.46 37.61
CA ARG A 142 -19.07 -2.87 36.31
C ARG A 142 -19.54 -4.27 35.95
N VAL A 143 -19.82 -4.47 34.67
CA VAL A 143 -20.16 -5.77 34.07
C VAL A 143 -19.13 -6.11 33.01
N ILE A 144 -18.59 -7.32 33.07
CA ILE A 144 -17.67 -7.87 32.07
C ILE A 144 -18.43 -8.89 31.23
N VAL A 145 -18.55 -8.65 29.92
CA VAL A 145 -19.17 -9.58 28.97
C VAL A 145 -18.08 -10.27 28.18
N CYS A 146 -18.05 -11.61 28.22
CA CYS A 146 -17.11 -12.43 27.48
C CYS A 146 -17.79 -13.04 26.25
N ASP A 147 -17.04 -13.17 25.17
CA ASP A 147 -17.46 -13.83 23.93
C ASP A 147 -17.47 -15.36 24.02
N THR A 148 -16.74 -15.94 24.97
CA THR A 148 -16.58 -17.38 25.19
C THR A 148 -16.63 -17.75 26.67
N ALA A 149 -17.03 -18.99 26.97
CA ALA A 149 -17.13 -19.49 28.35
C ALA A 149 -15.74 -19.67 28.99
N GLU A 150 -14.74 -19.98 28.17
CA GLU A 150 -13.35 -20.18 28.59
C GLU A 150 -12.74 -18.88 29.15
N ILE A 151 -12.99 -17.75 28.49
CA ILE A 151 -12.51 -16.43 28.96
C ILE A 151 -13.22 -16.05 30.26
N ALA A 152 -14.53 -16.30 30.37
CA ALA A 152 -15.27 -16.06 31.60
C ALA A 152 -14.71 -16.91 32.77
N GLN A 153 -14.45 -18.20 32.54
CA GLN A 153 -13.87 -19.11 33.54
C GLN A 153 -12.47 -18.69 33.98
N PHE A 154 -11.62 -18.26 33.04
CA PHE A 154 -10.29 -17.73 33.34
C PHE A 154 -10.36 -16.50 34.26
N LEU A 155 -11.25 -15.55 33.99
CA LEU A 155 -11.41 -14.35 34.82
C LEU A 155 -11.93 -14.69 36.23
N ILE A 156 -12.90 -15.61 36.32
CA ILE A 156 -13.41 -16.08 37.62
C ILE A 156 -12.29 -16.73 38.44
N ALA A 157 -11.47 -17.59 37.80
CA ALA A 157 -10.34 -18.26 38.44
C ALA A 157 -9.24 -17.29 38.90
N ASN A 158 -9.16 -16.09 38.31
CA ASN A 158 -8.23 -15.03 38.68
C ASN A 158 -8.86 -13.93 39.56
N ASN A 159 -10.00 -14.22 40.21
CA ASN A 159 -10.69 -13.28 41.11
C ASN A 159 -11.11 -11.95 40.47
N PHE A 160 -11.34 -11.89 39.15
CA PHE A 160 -11.81 -10.68 38.45
C PHE A 160 -13.30 -10.36 38.70
N HIS A 161 -13.96 -11.09 39.60
CA HIS A 161 -15.37 -10.93 39.96
C HIS A 161 -15.58 -10.28 41.35
N PHE A 162 -14.50 -9.82 42.00
CA PHE A 162 -14.50 -9.11 43.29
C PHE A 162 -14.22 -7.61 43.11
#